data_AF-A0A7G8VM44-F1
#
_entry.id   AF-A0A7G8VM44-F1
#
_cell.length_a   1.000
_cell.length_b   1.000
_cell.length_c   1.000
_cell.angle_alpha   90.00
_cell.angle_beta   90.00
_cell.angle_gamma   90.00
#
_symmetry.space_group_name_H-M   'P 1'
#
loop_
_entity.id
_entity.type
_entity.pdbx_description
1 polymer ?
#
loop_
_entity_poly.entity_id
_entity_poly.type
_entity_poly.pdbx_seq_one_letter_code
_entity_poly.pdbx_strand_id
1 'polypeptide(L)'
;MTVSFGRLSFAIDVADSATPAQRYSAWAQALGVSETETLQSLDTDDGSFAVTLGASPYNAGSTIAMFASEGGFAPYKNAPANTVNVAYPLATVNRMYGFTTRPDALVTFHPDTDCRSLGVLFQRAGAVSIFKGRIRNLNTETYRLDFALRVNASGWELVVQPLDLVQPVKLFGNNSLVEVYSLDVAVGESKAFTFAPTDIVPAPLQTVTRSLVYVNSAGAMPAYGGTTSRSIRVGRKDHLTGVLGQGIGRVRGNTFDYSVPNNKPYSCRVRLIRETDGLQMRELWSGADGGYDFTYVDELQSYTVLAQYLNHGKRAVLADGLTLANGGVELMP
;
A
#
# COMPACT_ATOMS: atom_id res chain seq x y z
N MET A 1 16.43 1.65 -3.09
CA MET A 1 15.37 0.85 -3.76
C MET A 1 14.33 1.81 -4.28
N THR A 2 13.98 1.75 -5.57
CA THR A 2 12.94 2.60 -6.15
C THR A 2 11.62 1.83 -6.23
N VAL A 3 10.54 2.42 -5.73
CA VAL A 3 9.19 1.87 -5.80
C VAL A 3 8.31 2.93 -6.45
N SER A 4 7.47 2.52 -7.40
CA SER A 4 6.54 3.42 -8.08
C SER A 4 5.12 3.00 -7.77
N PHE A 5 4.25 3.97 -7.45
CA PHE A 5 2.81 3.76 -7.25
C PHE A 5 2.03 4.92 -7.83
N GLY A 6 1.06 4.63 -8.68
CA GLY A 6 0.32 5.71 -9.33
C GLY A 6 1.30 6.63 -10.08
N ARG A 7 1.09 7.93 -9.91
CA ARG A 7 1.89 9.02 -10.48
C ARG A 7 3.08 9.42 -9.60
N LEU A 8 3.59 8.52 -8.77
CA LEU A 8 4.66 8.82 -7.81
C LEU A 8 5.69 7.70 -7.83
N SER A 9 6.94 8.08 -8.03
CA SER A 9 8.09 7.21 -7.79
C SER A 9 8.78 7.67 -6.52
N PHE A 10 9.16 6.76 -5.66
CA PHE A 10 10.00 7.08 -4.50
C PHE A 10 11.21 6.17 -4.47
N ALA A 11 12.34 6.73 -4.11
CA ALA A 11 13.58 6.04 -3.86
C ALA A 11 13.89 6.10 -2.37
N ILE A 12 14.14 4.93 -1.80
CA ILE A 12 14.73 4.82 -0.47
C ILE A 12 16.23 4.86 -0.71
N ASP A 13 16.85 5.94 -0.26
CA ASP A 13 18.29 6.04 -0.24
C ASP A 13 18.85 5.18 0.89
N VAL A 14 20.13 4.82 0.78
CA VAL A 14 20.83 4.05 1.81
C VAL A 14 20.86 4.84 3.13
N ALA A 15 21.31 4.22 4.23
CA ALA A 15 21.50 4.94 5.49
C ALA A 15 22.18 6.30 5.25
N ASP A 16 21.59 7.36 5.77
CA ASP A 16 22.14 8.70 5.64
C ASP A 16 23.13 8.92 6.78
N SER A 17 24.34 9.35 6.47
CA SER A 17 25.33 9.68 7.50
C SER A 17 25.03 11.02 8.17
N ALA A 18 24.22 11.88 7.55
CA ALA A 18 23.86 13.19 8.09
C ALA A 18 22.55 13.12 8.88
N THR A 19 22.54 13.73 10.06
CA THR A 19 21.31 13.90 10.85
C THR A 19 20.37 14.90 10.18
N PRO A 20 19.07 14.87 10.50
CA PRO A 20 18.12 15.87 10.01
C PRO A 20 18.56 17.32 10.24
N ALA A 21 19.13 17.62 11.41
CA ALA A 21 19.64 18.95 11.72
C ALA A 21 20.81 19.35 10.79
N GLN A 22 21.76 18.43 10.55
CA GLN A 22 22.88 18.66 9.64
C GLN A 22 22.42 18.90 8.20
N ARG A 23 21.44 18.11 7.72
CA ARG A 23 20.82 18.28 6.40
C ARG A 23 20.17 19.64 6.25
N TYR A 24 19.35 20.04 7.22
CA TYR A 24 18.69 21.34 7.19
C TYR A 24 19.69 22.50 7.20
N SER A 25 20.70 22.48 8.09
CA SER A 25 21.71 23.55 8.13
C SER A 25 22.46 23.66 6.79
N ALA A 26 22.85 22.53 6.20
CA ALA A 26 23.49 22.53 4.87
C ALA A 26 22.57 23.13 3.78
N TRP A 27 21.28 22.80 3.79
CA TRP A 27 20.33 23.37 2.83
C TRP A 27 20.06 24.86 3.08
N ALA A 28 19.92 25.27 4.34
CA ALA A 28 19.69 26.66 4.71
C ALA A 28 20.86 27.56 4.27
N GLN A 29 22.10 27.10 4.51
CA GLN A 29 23.31 27.77 4.03
C GLN A 29 23.36 27.87 2.51
N ALA A 30 23.07 26.77 1.80
CA ALA A 30 23.05 26.76 0.34
C ALA A 30 21.97 27.70 -0.25
N LEU A 31 20.88 27.92 0.48
CA LEU A 31 19.78 28.80 0.07
C LEU A 31 19.95 30.25 0.53
N GLY A 32 20.91 30.53 1.43
CA GLY A 32 21.06 31.84 2.05
C GLY A 32 19.88 32.24 2.94
N VAL A 33 19.24 31.27 3.61
CA VAL A 33 18.10 31.51 4.52
C VAL A 33 18.49 31.25 5.97
N SER A 34 17.70 31.78 6.91
CA SER A 34 17.95 31.64 8.34
C SER A 34 17.85 30.18 8.82
N GLU A 35 18.77 29.78 9.69
CA GLU A 35 18.76 28.46 10.34
C GLU A 35 17.83 28.37 11.56
N THR A 36 17.35 29.52 12.04
CA THR A 36 16.63 29.65 13.33
C THR A 36 15.27 30.34 13.21
N GLU A 37 15.05 31.14 12.18
CA GLU A 37 13.74 31.77 11.94
C GLU A 37 12.81 30.81 11.20
N THR A 38 11.51 31.10 11.25
CA THR A 38 10.49 30.39 10.47
C THR A 38 9.56 31.39 9.79
N LEU A 39 9.16 31.08 8.56
CA LEU A 39 8.17 31.86 7.80
C LEU A 39 6.74 31.64 8.32
N GLN A 40 6.49 30.52 8.99
CA GLN A 40 5.18 30.14 9.49
C GLN A 40 5.33 29.23 10.72
N SER A 41 4.57 29.50 11.78
CA SER A 41 4.49 28.57 12.91
C SER A 41 3.69 27.34 12.52
N LEU A 42 4.26 26.16 12.73
CA LEU A 42 3.66 24.86 12.40
C LEU A 42 3.62 23.93 13.62
N ASP A 43 3.90 24.46 14.81
CA ASP A 43 3.90 23.73 16.08
C ASP A 43 2.48 23.72 16.66
N THR A 44 1.84 22.55 16.66
CA THR A 44 0.54 22.37 17.31
C THR A 44 0.22 20.88 17.50
N ASP A 45 -0.88 20.62 18.19
CA ASP A 45 -1.52 19.31 18.27
C ASP A 45 -2.74 19.27 17.33
N ASP A 46 -3.03 18.11 16.74
CA ASP A 46 -4.20 17.87 15.88
C ASP A 46 -4.38 18.86 14.70
N GLY A 47 -3.30 19.46 14.18
CA GLY A 47 -3.35 20.53 13.18
C GLY A 47 -2.94 20.10 11.77
N SER A 48 -3.52 20.77 10.77
CA SER A 48 -2.99 20.77 9.41
C SER A 48 -2.88 22.18 8.86
N PHE A 49 -1.78 22.46 8.16
CA PHE A 49 -1.40 23.80 7.75
C PHE A 49 -1.12 23.86 6.25
N ALA A 50 -1.60 24.93 5.63
CA ALA A 50 -1.32 25.20 4.23
C ALA A 50 0.01 25.94 4.19
N VAL A 51 0.95 25.42 3.43
CA VAL A 51 2.26 26.03 3.24
C VAL A 51 2.45 26.32 1.76
N THR A 52 2.97 27.51 1.45
CA THR A 52 3.27 27.89 0.07
C THR A 52 4.73 27.57 -0.25
N LEU A 53 4.95 26.52 -1.04
CA LEU A 53 6.25 26.06 -1.48
C LEU A 53 6.91 27.05 -2.46
N GLY A 54 8.23 26.96 -2.61
CA GLY A 54 8.99 27.69 -3.65
C GLY A 54 8.68 27.19 -5.07
N ALA A 55 8.42 25.90 -5.22
CA ALA A 55 7.95 25.28 -6.46
C ALA A 55 7.05 24.09 -6.13
N SER A 56 6.15 23.75 -7.05
CA SER A 56 5.42 22.49 -6.98
C SER A 56 6.34 21.34 -7.37
N PRO A 57 6.34 20.20 -6.66
CA PRO A 57 7.05 19.02 -7.13
C PRO A 57 6.36 18.39 -8.35
N TYR A 58 5.07 18.65 -8.59
CA TYR A 58 4.37 18.16 -9.78
C TYR A 58 4.58 19.10 -10.98
N ASN A 59 4.66 18.56 -12.19
CA ASN A 59 4.66 19.38 -13.39
C ASN A 59 3.32 20.13 -13.52
N ALA A 60 3.39 21.46 -13.66
CA ALA A 60 2.23 22.36 -13.61
C ALA A 60 1.35 22.18 -12.35
N GLY A 61 1.95 21.76 -11.23
CA GLY A 61 1.23 21.54 -9.99
C GLY A 61 1.05 22.78 -9.12
N SER A 62 0.29 22.61 -8.05
CA SER A 62 0.10 23.62 -7.00
C SER A 62 1.36 23.81 -6.16
N THR A 63 1.70 25.06 -5.86
CA THR A 63 2.70 25.39 -4.85
C THR A 63 2.16 25.28 -3.43
N ILE A 64 0.85 25.12 -3.25
CA ILE A 64 0.26 24.82 -1.93
C ILE A 64 0.48 23.35 -1.60
N ALA A 65 1.06 23.10 -0.43
CA ALA A 65 1.18 21.80 0.21
C ALA A 65 0.53 21.82 1.60
N MET A 66 0.30 20.64 2.17
CA MET A 66 -0.15 20.45 3.53
C MET A 66 1.00 19.94 4.38
N PHE A 67 1.17 20.53 5.56
CA PHE A 67 1.93 19.97 6.66
C PHE A 67 0.96 19.57 7.78
N ALA A 68 1.01 18.33 8.24
CA ALA A 68 0.24 17.88 9.41
C ALA A 68 1.15 17.89 10.64
N SER A 69 0.67 18.49 11.72
CA SER A 69 1.44 18.69 12.94
C SER A 69 1.85 17.37 13.61
N GLU A 70 1.13 16.30 13.34
CA GLU A 70 1.43 14.97 13.84
C GLU A 70 2.41 14.17 12.95
N GLY A 71 3.17 14.86 12.08
CA GLY A 71 4.21 14.24 11.27
C GLY A 71 3.74 13.81 9.89
N GLY A 72 3.17 14.74 9.13
CA GLY A 72 2.75 14.48 7.75
C GLY A 72 3.11 15.58 6.78
N PHE A 73 3.33 15.19 5.53
CA PHE A 73 3.51 16.13 4.43
C PHE A 73 2.82 15.64 3.16
N ALA A 74 2.16 16.56 2.45
CA ALA A 74 1.48 16.26 1.21
C ALA A 74 1.50 17.45 0.25
N PRO A 75 2.25 17.37 -0.88
CA PRO A 75 2.08 18.32 -1.95
C PRO A 75 0.80 18.00 -2.74
N TYR A 76 0.18 19.04 -3.31
CA TYR A 76 -0.99 18.87 -4.15
C TYR A 76 -0.66 19.07 -5.62
N LYS A 77 -1.25 18.25 -6.49
CA LYS A 77 -1.25 18.52 -7.94
C LYS A 77 -2.13 19.73 -8.26
N ASN A 78 -3.35 19.78 -7.72
CA ASN A 78 -4.24 20.92 -7.85
C ASN A 78 -4.39 21.62 -6.49
N ALA A 79 -4.44 22.95 -6.46
CA ALA A 79 -4.57 23.67 -5.19
C ALA A 79 -5.78 23.16 -4.41
N PRO A 80 -5.66 22.91 -3.10
CA PRO A 80 -6.75 22.35 -2.31
C PRO A 80 -7.93 23.33 -2.30
N ALA A 81 -9.11 22.88 -2.72
CA ALA A 81 -10.32 23.71 -2.77
C ALA A 81 -10.87 24.03 -1.36
N ASN A 82 -10.55 23.19 -0.39
CA ASN A 82 -10.99 23.29 0.99
C ASN A 82 -9.88 22.79 1.93
N THR A 83 -9.38 23.68 2.78
CA THR A 83 -8.31 23.45 3.77
C THR A 83 -8.85 23.32 5.20
N VAL A 84 -10.15 23.08 5.37
CA VAL A 84 -10.73 22.78 6.69
C VAL A 84 -10.12 21.48 7.20
N ASN A 85 -9.67 21.53 8.46
CA ASN A 85 -9.00 20.44 9.14
C ASN A 85 -9.99 19.30 9.44
N VAL A 86 -9.64 18.08 9.05
CA VAL A 86 -10.44 16.87 9.25
C VAL A 86 -9.55 15.69 9.63
N ALA A 87 -10.09 14.76 10.41
CA ALA A 87 -9.39 13.51 10.72
C ALA A 87 -9.22 12.65 9.45
N TYR A 88 -8.04 12.08 9.32
CA TYR A 88 -7.68 11.13 8.27
C TYR A 88 -7.73 9.72 8.86
N PRO A 89 -8.69 8.87 8.44
CA PRO A 89 -8.82 7.50 8.95
C PRO A 89 -7.79 6.60 8.26
N LEU A 90 -6.51 6.79 8.60
CA LEU A 90 -5.39 6.03 8.05
C LEU A 90 -5.26 4.68 8.76
N ALA A 91 -5.20 3.59 8.01
CA ALA A 91 -4.95 2.28 8.60
C ALA A 91 -3.58 2.29 9.29
N THR A 92 -3.51 1.82 10.54
CA THR A 92 -2.27 1.68 11.32
C THR A 92 -1.52 2.98 11.63
N VAL A 93 -2.18 4.12 11.47
CA VAL A 93 -1.75 5.40 12.01
C VAL A 93 -2.85 5.83 12.95
N ASN A 94 -2.52 6.16 14.20
CA ASN A 94 -3.52 6.35 15.25
C ASN A 94 -4.49 7.48 14.92
N ARG A 95 -4.04 8.73 15.09
CA ARG A 95 -4.82 9.93 14.81
C ARG A 95 -3.96 10.81 13.92
N MET A 96 -4.52 11.26 12.81
CA MET A 96 -3.82 12.17 11.92
C MET A 96 -4.83 13.13 11.33
N TYR A 97 -4.48 14.41 11.23
CA TYR A 97 -5.32 15.41 10.61
C TYR A 97 -4.77 15.90 9.27
N GLY A 98 -5.68 16.35 8.41
CA GLY A 98 -5.35 16.94 7.13
C GLY A 98 -6.52 17.74 6.58
N PHE A 99 -6.44 18.13 5.31
CA PHE A 99 -7.49 18.93 4.68
C PHE A 99 -8.68 18.10 4.19
N THR A 100 -9.83 18.76 4.12
CA THR A 100 -11.02 18.19 3.47
C THR A 100 -10.71 17.81 2.01
N THR A 101 -9.94 18.64 1.30
CA THR A 101 -9.40 18.25 -0.01
C THR A 101 -8.25 17.26 0.19
N ARG A 102 -8.43 16.02 -0.29
CA ARG A 102 -7.43 14.96 -0.14
C ARG A 102 -6.26 15.17 -1.11
N PRO A 103 -5.01 14.97 -0.66
CA PRO A 103 -3.86 15.01 -1.56
C PRO A 103 -3.74 13.71 -2.37
N ASP A 104 -3.05 13.79 -3.52
CA ASP A 104 -2.73 12.61 -4.34
C ASP A 104 -1.84 11.61 -3.59
N ALA A 105 -0.97 12.12 -2.72
CA ALA A 105 -0.23 11.33 -1.77
C ALA A 105 0.07 12.06 -0.48
N LEU A 106 0.17 11.27 0.58
CA LEU A 106 0.53 11.71 1.91
C LEU A 106 1.69 10.84 2.40
N VAL A 107 2.83 11.48 2.66
CA VAL A 107 3.89 10.85 3.47
C VAL A 107 3.62 11.17 4.93
N THR A 108 3.75 10.17 5.79
CA THR A 108 3.63 10.34 7.24
C THR A 108 4.71 9.57 7.96
N PHE A 109 5.17 10.13 9.07
CA PHE A 109 6.16 9.59 10.00
C PHE A 109 5.61 9.68 11.44
N HIS A 110 4.29 9.51 11.53
CA HIS A 110 3.48 9.54 12.74
C HIS A 110 3.74 8.32 13.63
N PRO A 111 4.08 8.49 14.92
CA PRO A 111 4.28 7.38 15.87
C PRO A 111 2.98 6.67 16.25
N ASP A 112 3.03 5.43 16.74
CA ASP A 112 1.82 4.73 17.21
C ASP A 112 1.33 5.25 18.58
N THR A 113 1.24 6.57 18.72
CA THR A 113 0.82 7.29 19.91
C THR A 113 0.36 8.70 19.53
N ASP A 114 -0.35 9.34 20.43
CA ASP A 114 -0.78 10.73 20.28
C ASP A 114 0.44 11.67 20.30
N CYS A 115 0.56 12.55 19.30
CA CYS A 115 1.81 13.26 19.06
C CYS A 115 1.60 14.68 18.53
N ARG A 116 2.66 15.48 18.53
CA ARG A 116 2.63 16.85 18.03
C ARG A 116 3.96 17.28 17.43
N SER A 117 3.92 18.34 16.65
CA SER A 117 5.09 19.02 16.12
C SER A 117 5.67 19.98 17.16
N LEU A 118 7.00 20.09 17.18
CA LEU A 118 7.73 21.03 18.01
C LEU A 118 8.98 21.55 17.27
N GLY A 119 9.22 22.85 17.39
CA GLY A 119 10.40 23.50 16.83
C GLY A 119 10.43 23.43 15.30
N VAL A 120 9.26 23.38 14.66
CA VAL A 120 9.20 23.30 13.20
C VAL A 120 9.59 24.63 12.59
N LEU A 121 10.70 24.62 11.86
CA LEU A 121 11.14 25.74 11.05
C LEU A 121 10.78 25.48 9.60
N PHE A 122 10.16 26.46 8.95
CA PHE A 122 9.87 26.46 7.54
C PHE A 122 10.54 27.66 6.88
N GLN A 123 11.33 27.40 5.84
CA GLN A 123 12.03 28.42 5.06
C GLN A 123 11.86 28.16 3.56
N ARG A 124 12.12 29.20 2.77
CA ARG A 124 11.98 29.17 1.31
C ARG A 124 12.91 30.20 0.67
N ALA A 125 13.58 29.80 -0.41
CA ALA A 125 14.27 30.71 -1.32
C ALA A 125 14.15 30.23 -2.76
N GLY A 126 13.71 31.12 -3.65
CA GLY A 126 13.44 30.77 -5.05
C GLY A 126 12.50 29.57 -5.17
N ALA A 127 12.93 28.57 -5.94
CA ALA A 127 12.18 27.35 -6.23
C ALA A 127 12.32 26.24 -5.18
N VAL A 128 12.92 26.52 -4.01
CA VAL A 128 13.19 25.51 -2.98
C VAL A 128 12.56 25.90 -1.65
N SER A 129 11.95 24.92 -1.00
CA SER A 129 11.41 25.01 0.36
C SER A 129 12.09 23.97 1.25
N ILE A 130 12.34 24.34 2.50
CA ILE A 130 12.91 23.43 3.50
C ILE A 130 12.17 23.51 4.82
N PHE A 131 12.12 22.38 5.51
CA PHE A 131 11.57 22.22 6.84
C PHE A 131 12.57 21.48 7.72
N LYS A 132 12.60 21.79 9.00
CA LYS A 132 13.08 20.87 10.03
C LYS A 132 12.16 20.93 11.23
N GLY A 133 12.19 19.91 12.07
CA GLY A 133 11.51 19.96 13.36
C GLY A 133 11.57 18.62 14.05
N ARG A 134 10.73 18.49 15.08
CA ARG A 134 10.56 17.26 15.84
C ARG A 134 9.09 16.88 15.89
N ILE A 135 8.81 15.59 15.79
CA ILE A 135 7.55 14.98 16.24
C ILE A 135 7.82 14.29 17.57
N ARG A 136 6.92 14.45 18.53
CA ARG A 136 7.02 13.79 19.84
C ARG A 136 5.65 13.46 20.39
N ASN A 137 5.60 12.57 21.38
CA ASN A 137 4.37 12.34 22.12
C ASN A 137 3.81 13.65 22.72
N LEU A 138 2.49 13.80 22.73
CA LEU A 138 1.80 15.02 23.14
C LEU A 138 2.19 15.47 24.56
N ASN A 139 2.24 14.51 25.49
CA ASN A 139 2.30 14.75 26.93
C ASN A 139 3.68 14.46 27.54
N THR A 140 4.63 13.95 26.76
CA THR A 140 5.94 13.50 27.26
C THR A 140 7.08 13.92 26.33
N GLU A 141 8.32 13.74 26.78
CA GLU A 141 9.54 13.89 25.96
C GLU A 141 9.98 12.54 25.36
N THR A 142 9.05 11.60 25.17
CA THR A 142 9.30 10.31 24.55
C THR A 142 8.67 10.23 23.17
N TYR A 143 8.96 9.16 22.43
CA TYR A 143 8.54 8.97 21.03
C TYR A 143 9.03 10.09 20.11
N ARG A 144 10.24 10.59 20.34
CA ARG A 144 10.81 11.68 19.56
C ARG A 144 11.35 11.17 18.24
N LEU A 145 11.03 11.90 17.18
CA LEU A 145 11.64 11.79 15.86
C LEU A 145 12.02 13.19 15.40
N ASP A 146 13.28 13.37 15.03
CA ASP A 146 13.73 14.58 14.34
C ASP A 146 13.56 14.38 12.83
N PHE A 147 13.18 15.43 12.12
CA PHE A 147 13.02 15.39 10.66
C PHE A 147 13.56 16.64 9.98
N ALA A 148 13.91 16.48 8.72
CA ALA A 148 14.20 17.55 7.78
C ALA A 148 13.59 17.20 6.43
N LEU A 149 12.98 18.18 5.77
CA LEU A 149 12.31 17.99 4.49
C LEU A 149 12.78 19.08 3.52
N ARG A 150 13.14 18.72 2.31
CA ARG A 150 13.45 19.64 1.22
C ARG A 150 12.52 19.38 0.05
N VAL A 151 11.95 20.43 -0.53
CA VAL A 151 11.00 20.35 -1.64
C VAL A 151 11.44 21.28 -2.75
N ASN A 152 11.42 20.81 -4.00
CA ASN A 152 11.71 21.59 -5.19
C ASN A 152 10.89 21.04 -6.39
N ALA A 153 11.15 21.57 -7.59
CA ALA A 153 10.44 21.17 -8.81
C ALA A 153 10.71 19.71 -9.27
N SER A 154 11.75 19.06 -8.77
CA SER A 154 12.08 17.67 -9.09
C SER A 154 11.48 16.65 -8.12
N GLY A 155 10.93 17.12 -7.00
CA GLY A 155 10.42 16.23 -5.95
C GLY A 155 10.67 16.77 -4.54
N TRP A 156 10.69 15.85 -3.57
CA TRP A 156 11.05 16.16 -2.20
C TRP A 156 11.90 15.07 -1.55
N GLU A 157 12.73 15.48 -0.60
CA GLU A 157 13.64 14.64 0.17
C GLU A 157 13.28 14.78 1.65
N LEU A 158 12.89 13.69 2.29
CA LEU A 158 12.60 13.62 3.72
C LEU A 158 13.73 12.85 4.41
N VAL A 159 14.35 13.44 5.40
CA VAL A 159 15.32 12.80 6.29
C VAL A 159 14.70 12.70 7.67
N VAL A 160 14.70 11.51 8.26
CA VAL A 160 14.18 11.27 9.62
C VAL A 160 15.22 10.58 10.48
N GLN A 161 15.17 10.85 11.78
CA GLN A 161 15.95 10.17 12.80
C GLN A 161 15.10 9.93 14.04
N PRO A 162 14.59 8.70 14.25
CA PRO A 162 13.88 8.32 15.47
C PRO A 162 14.86 8.26 16.64
N LEU A 163 14.50 8.82 17.79
CA LEU A 163 15.38 8.91 18.96
C LEU A 163 15.02 7.92 20.07
N ASP A 164 13.73 7.60 20.23
CA ASP A 164 13.26 6.81 21.38
C ASP A 164 12.59 5.48 20.99
N LEU A 165 11.99 5.39 19.79
CA LEU A 165 11.43 4.13 19.26
C LEU A 165 11.70 3.97 17.77
N VAL A 166 11.55 2.73 17.30
CA VAL A 166 11.45 2.42 15.88
C VAL A 166 10.21 3.11 15.31
N GLN A 167 10.40 3.91 14.26
CA GLN A 167 9.35 4.76 13.73
C GLN A 167 9.10 4.45 12.25
N PRO A 168 7.89 4.02 11.86
CA PRO A 168 7.56 3.84 10.46
C PRO A 168 7.46 5.18 9.72
N VAL A 169 8.03 5.21 8.52
CA VAL A 169 7.70 6.19 7.47
C VAL A 169 6.78 5.50 6.47
N LYS A 170 5.59 6.07 6.30
CA LYS A 170 4.52 5.50 5.49
C LYS A 170 4.14 6.43 4.35
N LEU A 171 3.72 5.85 3.24
CA LEU A 171 3.15 6.56 2.10
C LEU A 171 1.73 6.07 1.86
N PHE A 172 0.82 7.03 1.67
CA PHE A 172 -0.60 6.80 1.42
C PHE A 172 -1.00 7.42 0.07
N GLY A 173 -1.86 6.74 -0.69
CA GLY A 173 -2.33 7.19 -2.01
C GLY A 173 -3.77 7.74 -2.06
N ASN A 174 -4.01 8.59 -3.08
CA ASN A 174 -5.18 9.44 -3.36
C ASN A 174 -6.57 8.95 -2.88
N ASN A 175 -7.07 7.82 -3.37
CA ASN A 175 -8.53 7.61 -3.36
C ASN A 175 -9.13 7.03 -2.07
N SER A 176 -8.31 6.50 -1.16
CA SER A 176 -8.82 5.97 0.12
C SER A 176 -7.79 6.02 1.25
N LEU A 177 -6.67 6.74 1.02
CA LEU A 177 -5.52 6.69 1.92
C LEU A 177 -5.16 5.23 2.24
N VAL A 178 -5.01 4.45 1.16
CA VAL A 178 -4.47 3.10 1.26
C VAL A 178 -2.98 3.23 1.51
N GLU A 179 -2.48 2.56 2.53
CA GLU A 179 -1.05 2.42 2.76
C GLU A 179 -0.46 1.70 1.54
N VAL A 180 0.39 2.40 0.78
CA VAL A 180 1.10 1.82 -0.36
C VAL A 180 2.49 1.36 0.03
N TYR A 181 3.01 1.90 1.12
CA TYR A 181 4.35 1.60 1.60
C TYR A 181 4.50 1.96 3.07
N SER A 182 5.28 1.15 3.78
CA SER A 182 5.72 1.38 5.15
C SER A 182 7.14 0.84 5.30
N LEU A 183 8.00 1.62 5.95
CA LEU A 183 9.33 1.18 6.35
C LEU A 183 9.65 1.70 7.74
N ASP A 184 10.02 0.78 8.60
CA ASP A 184 10.53 1.06 9.93
C ASP A 184 11.95 1.63 9.86
N VAL A 185 12.16 2.76 10.52
CA VAL A 185 13.49 3.35 10.72
C VAL A 185 13.93 3.03 12.15
N ALA A 186 15.14 2.49 12.31
CA ALA A 186 15.64 2.09 13.62
C ALA A 186 15.97 3.30 14.50
N VAL A 187 15.95 3.09 15.82
CA VAL A 187 16.36 4.12 16.80
C VAL A 187 17.81 4.54 16.54
N GLY A 188 18.03 5.85 16.43
CA GLY A 188 19.31 6.47 16.17
C GLY A 188 19.74 6.48 14.70
N GLU A 189 19.11 5.68 13.83
CA GLU A 189 19.39 5.67 12.38
C GLU A 189 18.85 6.94 11.73
N SER A 190 19.69 7.61 10.93
CA SER A 190 19.24 8.65 10.01
C SER A 190 18.92 8.03 8.65
N LYS A 191 17.72 8.29 8.14
CA LYS A 191 17.25 7.71 6.87
C LYS A 191 16.68 8.77 5.96
N ALA A 192 17.16 8.79 4.72
CA ALA A 192 16.67 9.67 3.66
C ALA A 192 15.70 8.95 2.71
N PHE A 193 14.63 9.65 2.35
CA PHE A 193 13.59 9.21 1.44
C PHE A 193 13.42 10.28 0.36
N THR A 194 13.64 9.89 -0.90
CA THR A 194 13.47 10.79 -2.04
C THR A 194 12.18 10.43 -2.77
N PHE A 195 11.34 11.42 -3.04
CA PHE A 195 10.06 11.26 -3.71
C PHE A 195 10.05 12.14 -4.95
N ALA A 196 9.78 11.54 -6.10
CA ALA A 196 9.67 12.21 -7.39
C ALA A 196 8.29 11.89 -7.99
N PRO A 197 7.38 12.86 -8.09
CA PRO A 197 6.14 12.64 -8.81
C PRO A 197 6.43 12.44 -10.30
N THR A 198 5.69 11.51 -10.90
CA THR A 198 5.76 11.15 -12.30
C THR A 198 4.39 11.39 -12.92
N ASP A 199 4.28 12.28 -13.91
CA ASP A 199 3.02 12.45 -14.66
C ASP A 199 2.74 11.30 -15.63
N ILE A 200 3.69 10.37 -15.74
CA ILE A 200 3.49 9.10 -16.41
C ILE A 200 2.37 8.39 -15.64
N VAL A 201 1.19 8.29 -16.25
CA VAL A 201 0.18 7.33 -15.81
C VAL A 201 0.93 6.00 -15.78
N PRO A 202 1.13 5.40 -14.60
CA PRO A 202 1.91 4.18 -14.54
C PRO A 202 1.25 3.20 -15.49
N ALA A 203 2.06 2.50 -16.29
CA ALA A 203 1.61 1.24 -16.84
C ALA A 203 0.96 0.46 -15.68
N PRO A 204 -0.20 -0.18 -15.88
CA PRO A 204 -0.91 -0.87 -14.79
C PRO A 204 0.11 -1.65 -13.99
N LEU A 205 0.24 -1.29 -12.69
CA LEU A 205 1.28 -1.81 -11.82
C LEU A 205 1.32 -3.32 -11.95
N GLN A 206 2.35 -3.85 -12.60
CA GLN A 206 2.78 -5.21 -12.31
C GLN A 206 3.33 -5.13 -10.90
N THR A 207 2.46 -5.38 -9.93
CA THR A 207 2.83 -5.46 -8.53
C THR A 207 3.82 -6.61 -8.40
N VAL A 208 5.12 -6.31 -8.51
CA VAL A 208 6.17 -7.21 -8.07
C VAL A 208 6.11 -7.16 -6.55
N THR A 209 5.14 -7.86 -5.98
CA THR A 209 5.17 -8.24 -4.58
C THR A 209 6.39 -9.14 -4.46
N ARG A 210 7.53 -8.57 -4.03
CA ARG A 210 8.54 -9.40 -3.37
C ARG A 210 7.86 -9.92 -2.12
N SER A 211 7.15 -11.04 -2.24
CA SER A 211 6.94 -11.90 -1.09
C SER A 211 8.33 -12.15 -0.54
N LEU A 212 8.55 -11.73 0.71
CA LEU A 212 9.44 -12.45 1.58
C LEU A 212 8.99 -13.90 1.48
N VAL A 213 9.71 -14.69 0.68
CA VAL A 213 9.63 -16.13 0.72
C VAL A 213 10.10 -16.46 2.12
N TYR A 214 9.14 -16.63 3.03
CA TYR A 214 9.38 -17.36 4.25
C TYR A 214 9.66 -18.78 3.77
N VAL A 215 10.93 -19.07 3.51
CA VAL A 215 11.38 -20.44 3.36
C VAL A 215 11.13 -21.04 4.74
N ASN A 216 9.98 -21.69 4.90
CA ASN A 216 9.81 -22.60 6.02
C ASN A 216 10.85 -23.70 5.81
N SER A 217 12.03 -23.53 6.41
CA SER A 217 12.90 -24.64 6.70
C SER A 217 12.07 -25.60 7.56
N ALA A 218 11.64 -26.71 6.95
CA ALA A 218 11.03 -27.82 7.64
C ALA A 218 11.98 -28.26 8.76
N GLY A 219 11.70 -27.83 9.99
CA GLY A 219 12.60 -28.08 11.11
C GLY A 219 12.37 -27.25 12.37
N ALA A 220 11.15 -26.78 12.65
CA ALA A 220 10.78 -26.31 13.99
C ALA A 220 9.25 -26.31 14.13
N MET A 221 8.69 -27.40 14.66
CA MET A 221 7.35 -27.35 15.24
C MET A 221 7.44 -26.60 16.58
N PRO A 222 6.72 -25.49 16.80
CA PRO A 222 6.46 -25.05 18.15
C PRO A 222 5.44 -26.02 18.76
N ALA A 223 5.80 -26.55 19.93
CA ALA A 223 4.90 -27.33 20.75
C ALA A 223 3.71 -26.46 21.19
N TYR A 224 2.50 -26.97 20.98
CA TYR A 224 1.24 -26.64 21.69
C TYR A 224 0.89 -25.14 21.89
N GLY A 225 -0.13 -24.65 21.16
CA GLY A 225 -0.81 -23.42 21.56
C GLY A 225 -1.67 -22.74 20.49
N GLY A 226 -2.99 -22.98 20.54
CA GLY A 226 -4.03 -22.03 20.13
C GLY A 226 -4.16 -21.64 18.65
N THR A 227 -4.96 -22.37 17.88
CA THR A 227 -5.57 -21.82 16.65
C THR A 227 -6.60 -20.76 17.02
N THR A 228 -6.31 -19.49 16.76
CA THR A 228 -7.30 -18.42 16.82
C THR A 228 -8.02 -18.33 15.48
N SER A 229 -9.32 -18.66 15.48
CA SER A 229 -10.19 -18.40 14.33
C SER A 229 -10.51 -16.90 14.30
N ARG A 230 -9.93 -16.16 13.34
CA ARG A 230 -10.33 -14.78 13.07
C ARG A 230 -11.34 -14.75 11.93
N SER A 231 -12.48 -14.15 12.17
CA SER A 231 -13.48 -13.88 11.13
C SER A 231 -12.95 -12.84 10.16
N ILE A 232 -12.82 -13.23 8.89
CA ILE A 232 -12.46 -12.34 7.79
C ILE A 232 -13.73 -11.52 7.45
N ARG A 233 -13.73 -10.21 7.75
CA ARG A 233 -14.90 -9.33 7.56
C ARG A 233 -15.14 -8.90 6.11
N VAL A 234 -14.16 -9.11 5.21
CA VAL A 234 -14.24 -8.74 3.80
C VAL A 234 -13.56 -9.84 2.99
N GLY A 235 -14.25 -10.42 2.00
CA GLY A 235 -13.64 -11.42 1.12
C GLY A 235 -12.35 -10.89 0.52
N ARG A 236 -11.28 -11.70 0.52
CA ARG A 236 -10.04 -11.35 -0.20
C ARG A 236 -10.42 -11.07 -1.65
N LYS A 237 -10.10 -9.88 -2.15
CA LYS A 237 -10.12 -9.62 -3.58
C LYS A 237 -9.01 -10.48 -4.19
N ASP A 238 -9.39 -11.28 -5.17
CA ASP A 238 -8.48 -12.14 -5.92
C ASP A 238 -7.55 -11.25 -6.76
N HIS A 239 -6.32 -11.09 -6.30
CA HIS A 239 -5.29 -10.29 -6.97
C HIS A 239 -4.23 -11.17 -7.66
N LEU A 240 -4.44 -12.49 -7.73
CA LEU A 240 -3.47 -13.48 -8.20
C LEU A 240 -3.94 -14.26 -9.44
N THR A 241 -4.83 -13.68 -10.26
CA THR A 241 -5.04 -14.16 -11.63
C THR A 241 -4.02 -13.44 -12.54
N GLY A 242 -3.11 -14.18 -13.18
CA GLY A 242 -2.20 -13.62 -14.19
C GLY A 242 -0.76 -13.34 -13.75
N VAL A 243 -0.23 -14.00 -12.71
CA VAL A 243 1.18 -13.83 -12.30
C VAL A 243 2.11 -14.73 -13.13
N LEU A 244 1.60 -15.82 -13.69
CA LEU A 244 2.37 -16.69 -14.59
C LEU A 244 1.81 -16.60 -16.01
N GLY A 245 0.50 -16.77 -16.20
CA GLY A 245 -0.17 -16.73 -17.50
C GLY A 245 -0.82 -15.39 -17.85
N GLN A 246 -1.38 -15.30 -19.04
CA GLN A 246 -2.05 -14.13 -19.61
C GLN A 246 -3.52 -14.01 -19.20
N GLY A 247 -4.06 -15.01 -18.47
CA GLY A 247 -5.47 -15.01 -18.06
C GLY A 247 -6.41 -15.33 -19.23
N ILE A 248 -5.91 -16.09 -20.21
CA ILE A 248 -6.61 -16.48 -21.44
C ILE A 248 -7.08 -17.94 -21.40
N GLY A 249 -6.96 -18.60 -20.24
CA GLY A 249 -7.40 -19.96 -20.05
C GLY A 249 -8.92 -20.08 -19.87
N ARG A 250 -9.42 -21.28 -20.14
CA ARG A 250 -10.81 -21.69 -19.94
C ARG A 250 -10.89 -23.08 -19.32
N VAL A 251 -11.74 -23.23 -18.31
CA VAL A 251 -12.08 -24.52 -17.69
C VAL A 251 -13.58 -24.74 -17.80
N ARG A 252 -13.99 -25.77 -18.52
CA ARG A 252 -15.40 -26.11 -18.76
C ARG A 252 -15.64 -27.59 -18.55
N GLY A 253 -16.90 -27.94 -18.32
CA GLY A 253 -17.29 -29.34 -18.20
C GLY A 253 -18.77 -29.47 -17.92
N ASN A 254 -19.17 -30.69 -17.55
CA ASN A 254 -20.56 -31.02 -17.24
C ASN A 254 -20.66 -31.73 -15.90
N THR A 255 -21.69 -31.41 -15.13
CA THR A 255 -22.06 -32.09 -13.90
C THR A 255 -23.19 -33.07 -14.17
N PHE A 256 -22.97 -34.33 -13.79
CA PHE A 256 -23.96 -35.39 -13.95
C PHE A 256 -24.20 -36.13 -12.65
N ASP A 257 -25.46 -36.37 -12.31
CA ASP A 257 -25.82 -37.36 -11.31
C ASP A 257 -25.78 -38.76 -11.93
N TYR A 258 -25.28 -39.72 -11.16
CA TYR A 258 -25.19 -41.09 -11.60
C TYR A 258 -26.58 -41.72 -11.60
N SER A 259 -27.03 -42.13 -12.77
CA SER A 259 -28.24 -42.92 -12.93
C SER A 259 -28.03 -44.00 -13.99
N VAL A 260 -28.63 -45.17 -13.77
CA VAL A 260 -28.60 -46.27 -14.74
C VAL A 260 -29.82 -46.14 -15.66
N PRO A 261 -29.70 -46.29 -17.00
CA PRO A 261 -28.49 -46.66 -17.75
C PRO A 261 -27.55 -45.49 -18.11
N ASN A 262 -28.05 -44.25 -18.08
CA ASN A 262 -27.28 -43.06 -18.47
C ASN A 262 -27.28 -42.05 -17.33
N ASN A 263 -26.13 -41.44 -17.06
CA ASN A 263 -26.01 -40.34 -16.12
C ASN A 263 -26.86 -39.15 -16.57
N LYS A 264 -27.58 -38.53 -15.64
CA LYS A 264 -28.45 -37.39 -15.91
C LYS A 264 -27.72 -36.09 -15.60
N PRO A 265 -27.81 -35.06 -16.46
CA PRO A 265 -27.29 -33.75 -16.11
C PRO A 265 -27.87 -33.25 -14.79
N TYR A 266 -27.03 -32.59 -13.99
CA TYR A 266 -27.42 -32.13 -12.67
C TYR A 266 -26.97 -30.69 -12.44
N SER A 267 -27.92 -29.78 -12.34
CA SER A 267 -27.67 -28.37 -12.02
C SER A 267 -27.20 -28.22 -10.58
N CYS A 268 -25.97 -27.76 -10.38
CA CYS A 268 -25.39 -27.60 -9.05
C CYS A 268 -24.38 -26.45 -8.99
N ARG A 269 -23.97 -26.09 -7.77
CA ARG A 269 -22.95 -25.07 -7.55
C ARG A 269 -21.57 -25.65 -7.82
N VAL A 270 -20.82 -25.03 -8.73
CA VAL A 270 -19.48 -25.46 -9.14
C VAL A 270 -18.46 -24.42 -8.70
N ARG A 271 -17.34 -24.85 -8.14
CA ARG A 271 -16.24 -24.00 -7.66
C ARG A 271 -14.94 -24.40 -8.33
N LEU A 272 -14.16 -23.41 -8.75
CA LEU A 272 -12.82 -23.59 -9.28
C LEU A 272 -11.81 -23.25 -8.17
N ILE A 273 -10.96 -24.21 -7.83
CA ILE A 273 -9.95 -24.10 -6.78
C ILE A 273 -8.57 -24.16 -7.43
N ARG A 274 -7.66 -23.24 -7.07
CA ARG A 274 -6.25 -23.32 -7.48
C ARG A 274 -5.50 -24.29 -6.58
N GLU A 275 -4.71 -25.19 -7.17
CA GLU A 275 -4.05 -26.25 -6.40
C GLU A 275 -2.90 -25.75 -5.54
N THR A 276 -2.14 -24.75 -6.01
CA THR A 276 -0.94 -24.26 -5.32
C THR A 276 -1.21 -23.75 -3.90
N ASP A 277 -2.35 -23.10 -3.69
CA ASP A 277 -2.71 -22.47 -2.41
C ASP A 277 -4.10 -22.83 -1.89
N GLY A 278 -4.84 -23.69 -2.61
CA GLY A 278 -6.21 -24.10 -2.26
C GLY A 278 -7.24 -22.97 -2.38
N LEU A 279 -6.91 -21.86 -3.07
CA LEU A 279 -7.78 -20.70 -3.16
C LEU A 279 -8.98 -20.96 -4.08
N GLN A 280 -10.20 -20.64 -3.62
CA GLN A 280 -11.37 -20.61 -4.49
C GLN A 280 -11.29 -19.40 -5.42
N MET A 281 -11.03 -19.65 -6.69
CA MET A 281 -10.86 -18.63 -7.74
C MET A 281 -12.20 -18.13 -8.24
N ARG A 282 -13.12 -19.05 -8.53
CA ARG A 282 -14.42 -18.74 -9.13
C ARG A 282 -15.50 -19.69 -8.67
N GLU A 283 -16.73 -19.25 -8.87
CA GLU A 283 -17.92 -20.00 -8.54
C GLU A 283 -19.07 -19.62 -9.46
N LEU A 284 -19.86 -20.61 -9.83
CA LEU A 284 -21.09 -20.42 -10.60
C LEU A 284 -22.09 -21.55 -10.28
N TRP A 285 -23.29 -21.42 -10.83
CA TRP A 285 -24.21 -22.53 -10.96
C TRP A 285 -24.10 -23.11 -12.37
N SER A 286 -23.99 -24.43 -12.47
CA SER A 286 -24.05 -25.10 -13.76
C SER A 286 -25.45 -24.97 -14.36
N GLY A 287 -25.55 -25.06 -15.68
CA GLY A 287 -26.81 -25.01 -16.41
C GLY A 287 -27.73 -26.20 -16.11
N ALA A 288 -28.95 -26.14 -16.65
CA ALA A 288 -29.91 -27.24 -16.57
C ALA A 288 -29.42 -28.53 -17.26
N ASP A 289 -28.51 -28.38 -18.23
CA ASP A 289 -27.76 -29.42 -18.93
C ASP A 289 -26.46 -29.83 -18.20
N GLY A 290 -26.27 -29.35 -16.97
CA GLY A 290 -25.07 -29.61 -16.16
C GLY A 290 -23.83 -28.85 -16.64
N GLY A 291 -23.91 -28.06 -17.71
CA GLY A 291 -22.75 -27.36 -18.27
C GLY A 291 -22.22 -26.26 -17.35
N TYR A 292 -20.91 -26.15 -17.22
CA TYR A 292 -20.24 -25.02 -16.59
C TYR A 292 -19.07 -24.52 -17.44
N ASP A 293 -18.76 -23.24 -17.28
CA ASP A 293 -17.73 -22.56 -18.06
C ASP A 293 -17.06 -21.43 -17.26
N PHE A 294 -15.81 -21.64 -16.89
CA PHE A 294 -14.94 -20.64 -16.28
C PHE A 294 -13.99 -20.08 -17.34
N THR A 295 -14.30 -18.88 -17.83
CA THR A 295 -13.46 -18.15 -18.80
C THR A 295 -12.47 -17.23 -18.10
N TYR A 296 -11.41 -16.83 -18.79
CA TYR A 296 -10.37 -15.92 -18.29
C TYR A 296 -9.70 -16.40 -17.00
N VAL A 297 -9.24 -17.65 -16.99
CA VAL A 297 -8.43 -18.22 -15.91
C VAL A 297 -6.95 -18.22 -16.30
N ASP A 298 -6.05 -18.28 -15.31
CA ASP A 298 -4.60 -18.27 -15.57
C ASP A 298 -4.18 -19.66 -16.10
N GLU A 299 -3.78 -19.71 -17.37
CA GLU A 299 -3.51 -20.96 -18.09
C GLU A 299 -2.24 -21.68 -17.63
N LEU A 300 -1.37 -21.03 -16.86
CA LEU A 300 -0.14 -21.64 -16.32
C LEU A 300 -0.32 -22.20 -14.90
N GLN A 301 -1.54 -22.15 -14.36
CA GLN A 301 -1.88 -22.71 -13.06
C GLN A 301 -2.55 -24.07 -13.18
N SER A 302 -2.49 -24.86 -12.10
CA SER A 302 -3.26 -26.11 -11.96
C SER A 302 -4.51 -25.87 -11.12
N TYR A 303 -5.62 -26.47 -11.55
CA TYR A 303 -6.93 -26.27 -10.93
C TYR A 303 -7.63 -27.58 -10.59
N THR A 304 -8.44 -27.51 -9.54
CA THR A 304 -9.41 -28.51 -9.15
C THR A 304 -10.82 -27.93 -9.26
N VAL A 305 -11.73 -28.67 -9.89
CA VAL A 305 -13.16 -28.30 -9.91
C VAL A 305 -13.92 -29.09 -8.85
N LEU A 306 -14.74 -28.40 -8.05
CA LEU A 306 -15.61 -28.98 -7.04
C LEU A 306 -17.08 -28.73 -7.36
N ALA A 307 -17.84 -29.79 -7.61
CA ALA A 307 -19.29 -29.75 -7.76
C ALA A 307 -20.02 -30.03 -6.43
N GLN A 308 -20.91 -29.14 -5.99
CA GLN A 308 -21.64 -29.24 -4.73
C GLN A 308 -23.09 -29.72 -4.95
N TYR A 309 -23.34 -30.99 -4.66
CA TYR A 309 -24.66 -31.60 -4.72
C TYR A 309 -25.52 -31.17 -3.53
N LEU A 310 -26.63 -30.48 -3.79
CA LEU A 310 -27.49 -29.89 -2.76
C LEU A 310 -28.42 -30.90 -2.08
N ASN A 311 -28.78 -32.00 -2.75
CA ASN A 311 -29.71 -33.00 -2.19
C ASN A 311 -29.01 -34.20 -1.51
N HIS A 312 -27.79 -34.00 -0.99
CA HIS A 312 -27.16 -34.78 0.07
C HIS A 312 -27.08 -36.32 -0.08
N GLY A 313 -26.39 -36.81 -1.12
CA GLY A 313 -25.98 -38.23 -1.18
C GLY A 313 -24.47 -38.47 -1.41
N LYS A 314 -23.75 -37.50 -1.98
CA LYS A 314 -22.36 -37.66 -2.42
C LYS A 314 -21.58 -36.38 -2.16
N ARG A 315 -20.37 -36.49 -1.61
CA ARG A 315 -19.40 -35.37 -1.62
C ARG A 315 -18.78 -35.27 -3.03
N ALA A 316 -18.42 -34.04 -3.39
CA ALA A 316 -18.06 -33.56 -4.72
C ALA A 316 -17.37 -34.55 -5.67
N VAL A 317 -17.77 -34.52 -6.94
CA VAL A 317 -16.91 -35.02 -8.03
C VAL A 317 -15.70 -34.09 -8.11
N LEU A 318 -14.52 -34.66 -7.88
CA LEU A 318 -13.24 -33.99 -8.02
C LEU A 318 -12.70 -34.31 -9.42
N ALA A 319 -12.48 -33.27 -10.20
CA ALA A 319 -11.56 -33.34 -11.32
C ALA A 319 -10.28 -32.61 -10.89
N ASP A 320 -9.19 -33.36 -10.72
CA ASP A 320 -7.91 -32.91 -10.19
C ASP A 320 -6.81 -32.86 -11.27
N GLY A 321 -5.76 -32.08 -10.99
CA GLY A 321 -4.61 -31.95 -11.86
C GLY A 321 -4.91 -31.33 -13.23
N LEU A 322 -5.94 -30.50 -13.37
CA LEU A 322 -6.29 -29.91 -14.67
C LEU A 322 -5.22 -28.91 -15.13
N THR A 323 -4.62 -29.16 -16.29
CA THR A 323 -3.55 -28.35 -16.87
C THR A 323 -3.72 -28.20 -18.38
N LEU A 324 -2.98 -27.29 -19.02
CA LEU A 324 -2.86 -27.25 -20.48
C LEU A 324 -2.29 -28.58 -21.02
N ALA A 325 -1.31 -29.16 -20.32
CA ALA A 325 -0.59 -30.34 -20.77
C ALA A 325 -1.46 -31.60 -20.86
N ASN A 326 -2.50 -31.72 -20.02
CA ASN A 326 -3.44 -32.84 -20.05
C ASN A 326 -4.80 -32.52 -20.69
N GLY A 327 -4.93 -31.35 -21.32
CA GLY A 327 -6.17 -30.91 -21.96
C GLY A 327 -7.29 -30.55 -20.98
N GLY A 328 -7.00 -30.46 -19.68
CA GLY A 328 -7.95 -30.00 -18.66
C GLY A 328 -8.16 -28.49 -18.65
N VAL A 329 -7.27 -27.73 -19.30
CA VAL A 329 -7.39 -26.29 -19.56
C VAL A 329 -7.27 -26.06 -21.07
N GLU A 330 -8.12 -25.19 -21.62
CA GLU A 330 -8.09 -24.79 -23.04
C GLU A 330 -7.71 -23.30 -23.18
N LEU A 331 -7.04 -22.94 -24.28
CA LEU A 331 -6.76 -21.54 -24.63
C LEU A 331 -8.00 -20.91 -25.31
N MET A 332 -8.31 -19.66 -24.95
CA MET A 332 -9.35 -18.91 -25.63
C MET A 332 -8.81 -18.24 -26.92
N PRO A 333 -9.62 -18.16 -27.99
CA PRO A 333 -9.24 -17.57 -29.26
C PRO A 333 -9.04 -16.05 -29.23
#